data_AF-A0A2I0ELR9-F1
#
_entry.id   AF-A0A2I0ELR9-F1
#
_cell.length_a   1.000
_cell.length_b   1.000
_cell.length_c   1.000
_cell.angle_alpha   90.00
_cell.angle_beta   90.00
_cell.angle_gamma   90.00
#
_symmetry.space_group_name_H-M   'P 1'
#
loop_
_entity.id
_entity.type
_entity.pdbx_description
1 polymer ?
#
loop_
_entity_poly.entity_id
_entity_poly.type
_entity_poly.pdbx_seq_one_letter_code
_entity_poly.pdbx_strand_id
1 'polypeptide(L)' 'MAHKKKNVRKKLCPVCEREFSWTKKLDKNWESMVYCSDQCRRVKKYEGLDHQKEAK' A
#
# COMPACT_ATOMS: atom_id res chain seq x y z
N MET A 1 19.92 -21.58 0.92
CA MET A 1 19.04 -21.61 -0.27
C MET A 1 18.21 -20.34 -0.28
N ALA A 2 18.46 -19.44 -1.24
CA ALA A 2 17.81 -18.14 -1.28
C ALA A 2 16.35 -18.29 -1.70
N HIS A 3 15.41 -18.22 -0.75
CA HIS A 3 14.00 -18.06 -1.07
C HIS A 3 13.82 -16.72 -1.77
N LYS A 4 13.88 -16.76 -3.10
CA LYS A 4 13.61 -15.65 -4.02
C LYS A 4 12.15 -15.26 -3.78
N LYS A 5 11.96 -14.29 -2.89
CA LYS A 5 10.65 -13.77 -2.49
C LYS A 5 9.97 -13.29 -3.78
N LYS A 6 8.92 -14.01 -4.17
CA LYS A 6 8.11 -13.73 -5.35
C LYS A 6 7.77 -12.24 -5.35
N ASN A 7 7.97 -11.59 -6.49
CA ASN A 7 7.55 -10.21 -6.75
C ASN A 7 6.05 -10.09 -6.48
N VAL A 8 5.68 -9.87 -5.22
CA VAL A 8 4.32 -9.58 -4.82
C VAL A 8 4.03 -8.17 -5.29
N ARG A 9 2.93 -8.00 -6.03
CA ARG A 9 2.49 -6.69 -6.49
C ARG A 9 2.34 -5.79 -5.26
N LYS A 10 3.14 -4.73 -5.18
CA LYS A 10 3.01 -3.71 -4.15
C LYS A 10 2.22 -2.55 -4.72
N LYS A 11 1.29 -2.02 -3.94
CA LYS A 11 0.57 -0.79 -4.24
C LYS A 11 0.87 0.24 -3.17
N LEU A 12 0.87 1.51 -3.54
CA LEU A 12 0.98 2.63 -2.63
C LEU A 12 -0.43 3.10 -2.24
N CYS A 13 -0.67 3.30 -0.95
CA CYS A 13 -1.91 3.88 -0.47
C CYS A 13 -1.86 5.41 -0.66
N PRO A 14 -2.79 6.06 -1.39
CA PRO A 14 -2.74 7.50 -1.63
C PRO A 14 -3.04 8.37 -0.39
N VAL A 15 -3.42 7.75 0.74
CA VAL A 15 -3.81 8.47 1.98
C VAL A 15 -2.71 8.47 3.03
N CYS A 16 -1.93 7.39 3.11
CA CYS A 16 -0.85 7.25 4.08
C CYS A 16 0.50 6.95 3.43
N GLU A 17 0.54 6.89 2.10
CA GLU A 17 1.71 6.62 1.25
C GLU A 17 2.48 5.36 1.61
N ARG A 18 1.86 4.48 2.40
CA ARG A 18 2.44 3.22 2.80
C ARG A 18 2.31 2.19 1.68
N GLU A 19 3.43 1.57 1.32
CA GLU A 19 3.45 0.41 0.45
C GLU A 19 2.75 -0.77 1.14
N PHE A 20 1.78 -1.37 0.47
CA PHE A 20 1.15 -2.62 0.92
C PHE A 20 1.28 -3.69 -0.16
N SER A 21 1.50 -4.93 0.27
CA SER A 21 1.76 -6.06 -0.61
C SER A 21 0.49 -6.86 -0.87
N TRP A 22 0.28 -7.26 -2.12
CA TRP A 22 -0.75 -8.23 -2.48
C TRP A 22 -0.56 -9.54 -1.69
N THR A 23 -1.67 -10.07 -1.18
CA THR A 23 -1.75 -11.40 -0.60
C THR A 23 -2.82 -12.21 -1.32
N LYS A 24 -2.70 -13.53 -1.33
CA LYS A 24 -3.69 -14.44 -1.95
C LYS A 24 -5.12 -14.22 -1.43
N LYS A 25 -5.27 -13.75 -0.18
CA LYS A 25 -6.59 -13.43 0.40
C LYS A 25 -7.28 -12.24 -0.28
N LEU A 26 -6.51 -11.37 -0.93
CA LEU A 26 -6.99 -10.15 -1.57
C LEU A 26 -7.17 -10.29 -3.08
N ASP A 27 -6.79 -11.43 -3.68
CA ASP A 27 -6.77 -11.62 -5.13
C ASP A 27 -8.09 -11.21 -5.81
N LYS A 28 -9.23 -11.64 -5.24
CA LYS A 28 -10.58 -11.36 -5.76
C LYS A 28 -10.98 -9.89 -5.73
N ASN A 29 -10.39 -9.08 -4.85
CA ASN A 29 -10.76 -7.68 -4.64
C ASN A 29 -9.59 -6.72 -4.90
N TRP A 30 -8.43 -7.24 -5.33
CA TRP A 30 -7.20 -6.49 -5.47
C TRP A 30 -7.30 -5.36 -6.50
N GLU A 31 -8.07 -5.56 -7.57
CA GLU A 31 -8.33 -4.54 -8.58
C GLU A 31 -9.08 -3.34 -8.00
N SER A 32 -10.09 -3.58 -7.15
CA SER A 32 -10.84 -2.52 -6.47
C SER A 32 -10.12 -1.95 -5.23
N MET A 33 -9.05 -2.60 -4.77
CA MET A 33 -8.31 -2.19 -3.57
C MET A 33 -7.26 -1.12 -3.92
N VAL A 34 -7.56 0.13 -3.56
CA VAL A 34 -6.68 1.31 -3.74
C VAL A 34 -6.05 1.73 -2.41
N TYR A 35 -6.72 1.47 -1.29
CA TYR A 35 -6.31 1.90 0.05
C TYR A 35 -5.81 0.71 0.87
N CYS A 36 -4.83 0.93 1.76
CA CYS A 36 -4.28 -0.13 2.59
C CYS A 36 -5.26 -0.65 3.67
N SER A 37 -6.23 0.18 4.06
CA SER A 37 -7.21 -0.13 5.10
C SER A 37 -8.52 0.60 4.85
N ASP A 38 -9.63 0.08 5.38
CA ASP A 38 -10.94 0.75 5.29
C ASP A 38 -10.95 2.11 6.01
N GLN A 39 -10.12 2.27 7.04
CA GLN A 39 -9.86 3.58 7.66
C GLN A 39 -9.32 4.59 6.62
N CYS A 40 -8.35 4.23 5.80
CA CYS A 40 -7.83 5.10 4.75
C CYS A 40 -8.89 5.42 3.69
N ARG A 41 -9.78 4.47 3.37
CA ARG A 41 -10.91 4.72 2.46
C ARG A 41 -11.88 5.77 3.00
N ARG A 42 -12.12 5.81 4.31
CA ARG A 42 -13.01 6.79 4.97
C ARG A 42 -12.32 8.12 5.26
N VAL A 43 -11.00 8.12 5.33
CA VAL A 43 -10.20 9.30 5.65
C VAL A 43 -10.00 10.15 4.40
N LYS A 44 -10.64 11.32 4.39
CA LYS A 44 -10.47 12.37 3.38
C LYS A 44 -9.29 13.30 3.73
N LYS A 45 -8.18 12.78 4.24
CA LYS A 45 -7.04 13.63 4.62
C LYS A 45 -6.08 13.81 3.45
N TYR A 46 -6.38 14.81 2.63
CA TYR A 46 -5.36 15.65 2.02
C TYR A 46 -5.18 16.87 2.93
N GLU A 47 -4.53 16.67 4.07
CA GLU A 47 -3.98 17.81 4.82
C GLU A 47 -2.67 17.34 5.47
N GLY A 48 -1.59 17.58 4.72
CA GLY A 48 -0.25 17.82 5.26
C GLY A 48 0.56 16.62 5.77
N LEU A 49 1.00 15.73 4.89
CA LEU A 49 2.13 14.83 5.21
C LEU A 49 3.19 14.88 4.11
N ASP A 50 3.93 16.00 4.09
CA ASP A 50 5.33 15.96 3.70
C ASP A 50 6.05 15.07 4.72
N HIS A 51 6.36 13.83 4.32
CA HIS A 51 7.39 13.03 4.98
C HIS A 51 8.58 12.97 4.04
N GLN A 52 9.34 14.05 4.00
CA GLN A 52 10.78 13.94 3.76
C GLN A 52 11.37 12.79 4.60
N LYS A 53 12.02 11.83 3.94
CA LYS A 53 13.20 11.12 4.44
C LYS A 53 13.79 10.21 3.36
N GLU A 54 14.71 10.81 2.61
CA GLU A 54 16.10 10.37 2.49
C GLU A 54 16.36 8.85 2.52
N ALA A 55 16.73 8.31 1.36
CA ALA A 55 17.59 7.13 1.27
C ALA A 55 18.57 7.35 0.11
N LYS A 56 19.69 7.98 0.46
CA LYS A 56 21.05 7.82 -0.11
C LYS A 56 21.21 7.64 -1.62
#